data_AF-A0A8J7P789-F1
#
_entry.id   AF-A0A8J7P789-F1
#
_cell.length_a   1.000
_cell.length_b   1.000
_cell.length_c   1.000
_cell.angle_alpha   90.00
_cell.angle_beta   90.00
_cell.angle_gamma   90.00
#
_symmetry.space_group_name_H-M   'P 1'
#
loop_
_entity.id
_entity.type
_entity.pdbx_description
1 polymer ?
#
loop_
_entity_poly.entity_id
_entity_poly.type
_entity_poly.pdbx_seq_one_letter_code
_entity_poly.pdbx_strand_id
1 'polypeptide(L)'
;MKRRDFLGLAALLAASDLGLGLEPLFASKPKPALSLAQIKQAADQGNWYSLPAGERLCRVAAYLAGLSIPYQGGSLDKDCRLEKCLVDLSSFDCVTFVETCLALSALIAKSNSAKSNSVKTKIDWTNFDDLRSEITALRYRNGIVDGYASRLHYSSEWLYQNCQNGRLALIRELTGLTFLDFSKKLDFMTSHPSYYKQIGQVGSPNFEKIDRIENEISKNVLASGFLKYLPRDKFAALEKLPKDAGLQSGDIVFVTTAMPGLDILHLGIISRENDGLHFINASSSKGVNKVVKEKAPLAAALNWSKSINGAIFARPLI
;
A
#
# COMPACT_ATOMS: atom_id res chain seq x y z
N MET A 1 -24.63 -20.10 -13.26
CA MET A 1 -24.88 -18.84 -12.51
C MET A 1 -23.66 -17.92 -12.73
N LYS A 2 -23.87 -16.61 -12.95
CA LYS A 2 -23.18 -15.78 -13.97
C LYS A 2 -21.74 -15.31 -13.64
N ARG A 3 -20.92 -15.28 -14.70
CA ARG A 3 -19.46 -15.11 -14.87
C ARG A 3 -18.95 -13.65 -14.75
N ARG A 4 -19.48 -12.82 -13.82
CA ARG A 4 -19.25 -11.34 -13.83
C ARG A 4 -18.70 -10.67 -12.57
N ASP A 5 -18.19 -11.42 -11.58
CA ASP A 5 -17.68 -10.82 -10.32
C ASP A 5 -16.16 -11.01 -10.08
N PHE A 6 -15.36 -11.22 -11.14
CA PHE A 6 -13.93 -11.61 -11.00
C PHE A 6 -12.90 -10.54 -11.43
N LEU A 7 -13.22 -9.25 -11.34
CA LEU A 7 -12.27 -8.17 -11.71
C LEU A 7 -12.10 -7.11 -10.62
N GLY A 8 -11.94 -7.57 -9.38
CA GLY A 8 -11.49 -6.71 -8.26
C GLY A 8 -10.03 -6.92 -7.89
N LEU A 9 -9.40 -8.04 -8.29
CA LEU A 9 -8.04 -8.37 -7.87
C LEU A 9 -7.18 -9.16 -8.86
N ALA A 10 -7.32 -8.78 -10.12
CA ALA A 10 -6.32 -9.01 -11.15
C ALA A 10 -6.10 -7.68 -11.89
N ALA A 11 -5.74 -6.63 -11.13
CA ALA A 11 -5.32 -5.35 -11.71
C ALA A 11 -3.84 -5.38 -12.16
N LEU A 12 -3.38 -6.54 -12.61
CA LEU A 12 -2.28 -6.66 -13.56
C LEU A 12 -2.83 -7.40 -14.80
N LEU A 13 -3.01 -6.63 -15.88
CA LEU A 13 -2.96 -7.07 -17.28
C LEU A 13 -3.96 -8.17 -17.71
N ALA A 14 -5.22 -7.79 -17.92
CA ALA A 14 -6.13 -8.51 -18.82
C ALA A 14 -6.88 -7.53 -19.74
N ALA A 15 -6.13 -6.64 -20.40
CA ALA A 15 -6.63 -5.73 -21.43
C ALA A 15 -5.91 -5.94 -22.77
N SER A 16 -5.63 -7.18 -23.16
CA SER A 16 -5.05 -7.45 -24.48
C SER A 16 -5.45 -8.80 -25.10
N ASP A 17 -6.67 -9.31 -24.87
CA ASP A 17 -7.14 -10.54 -25.54
C ASP A 17 -8.64 -10.55 -25.88
N LEU A 18 -9.18 -9.40 -26.27
CA LEU A 18 -10.38 -9.34 -27.11
C LEU A 18 -10.09 -8.30 -28.17
N GLY A 19 -9.80 -8.76 -29.40
CA GLY A 19 -9.56 -7.94 -30.58
C GLY A 19 -10.77 -7.12 -31.01
N LEU A 20 -11.17 -6.17 -30.17
CA LEU A 20 -12.11 -5.10 -30.46
C LEU A 20 -11.33 -3.81 -30.22
N GLY A 21 -11.06 -3.08 -31.29
CA GLY A 21 -10.39 -1.78 -31.23
C GLY A 21 -11.14 -0.86 -30.28
N LEU A 22 -10.57 -0.65 -29.09
CA LEU A 22 -10.96 0.40 -28.19
C LEU A 22 -9.99 1.55 -28.42
N GLU A 23 -10.42 2.48 -29.29
CA GLU A 23 -9.95 3.87 -29.27
C GLU A 23 -9.88 4.36 -27.81
N PRO A 24 -8.83 5.10 -27.42
CA PRO A 24 -8.67 5.56 -26.04
C PRO A 24 -9.65 6.68 -25.72
N LEU A 25 -10.89 6.32 -25.40
CA LEU A 25 -11.85 7.20 -24.73
C LEU A 25 -11.42 7.33 -23.27
N PHE A 26 -10.45 8.19 -22.99
CA PHE A 26 -10.34 9.08 -21.82
C PHE A 26 -9.02 9.86 -21.93
N ALA A 27 -8.92 10.76 -22.92
CA ALA A 27 -8.05 11.91 -22.79
C ALA A 27 -8.66 12.87 -21.76
N SER A 28 -8.59 12.52 -20.47
CA SER A 28 -8.84 13.50 -19.42
C SER A 28 -7.74 14.54 -19.53
N LYS A 29 -8.12 15.82 -19.69
CA LYS A 29 -7.19 16.96 -19.64
C LYS A 29 -6.17 16.73 -18.52
N PRO A 30 -4.86 16.93 -18.74
CA PRO A 30 -3.86 16.72 -17.71
C PRO A 30 -4.23 17.60 -16.51
N LYS A 31 -4.69 16.97 -15.42
CA LYS A 31 -4.70 17.62 -14.12
C LYS A 31 -3.24 17.98 -13.82
N PRO A 32 -2.97 19.17 -13.27
CA PRO A 32 -1.60 19.57 -12.96
C PRO A 32 -0.95 18.48 -12.11
N ALA A 33 0.22 18.00 -12.54
CA ALA A 33 0.97 16.98 -11.82
C ALA A 33 1.21 17.49 -10.40
N LEU A 34 0.80 16.69 -9.42
CA LEU A 34 1.09 16.96 -8.02
C LEU A 34 2.60 17.21 -7.85
N SER A 35 2.98 18.38 -7.37
CA SER A 35 4.37 18.70 -7.10
C SER A 35 4.70 18.53 -5.62
N LEU A 36 5.94 18.16 -5.31
CA LEU A 36 6.43 18.11 -3.92
C LEU A 36 6.32 19.49 -3.25
N ALA A 37 6.44 20.58 -4.01
CA ALA A 37 6.24 21.93 -3.51
C ALA A 37 4.81 22.17 -2.99
N GLN A 38 3.78 21.65 -3.68
CA GLN A 38 2.39 21.75 -3.21
C GLN A 38 2.17 20.97 -1.91
N ILE A 39 2.73 19.75 -1.81
CA ILE A 39 2.65 18.95 -0.58
C ILE A 39 3.39 19.66 0.57
N LYS A 40 4.55 20.24 0.28
CA LYS A 40 5.31 21.02 1.26
C LYS A 40 4.55 22.24 1.75
N GLN A 41 3.89 22.97 0.85
CA GLN A 41 3.05 24.10 1.24
C GLN A 41 1.92 23.67 2.18
N ALA A 42 1.23 22.56 1.87
CA ALA A 42 0.19 22.01 2.73
C ALA A 42 0.74 21.56 4.10
N ALA A 43 1.93 20.94 4.12
CA ALA A 43 2.61 20.52 5.35
C ALA A 43 3.04 21.71 6.21
N ASP A 44 3.56 22.78 5.60
CA ASP A 44 3.92 24.05 6.25
C ASP A 44 2.67 24.73 6.85
N GLN A 45 1.58 24.83 6.09
CA GLN A 45 0.33 25.43 6.57
C GLN A 45 -0.33 24.62 7.69
N GLY A 46 -0.27 23.28 7.60
CA GLY A 46 -0.87 22.38 8.57
C GLY A 46 0.04 21.99 9.74
N ASN A 47 1.28 22.50 9.80
CA ASN A 47 2.27 22.15 10.83
C ASN A 47 2.49 20.62 10.97
N TRP A 48 2.46 19.88 9.86
CA TRP A 48 2.46 18.40 9.87
C TRP A 48 3.75 17.80 10.44
N TYR A 49 4.84 18.56 10.38
CA TYR A 49 6.14 18.16 10.88
C TYR A 49 6.16 17.97 12.42
N SER A 50 5.26 18.64 13.16
CA SER A 50 5.14 18.45 14.61
C SER A 50 4.23 17.27 15.01
N LEU A 51 3.50 16.69 14.05
CA LEU A 51 2.54 15.63 14.32
C LEU A 51 3.26 14.30 14.63
N PRO A 52 2.67 13.44 15.48
CA PRO A 52 3.07 12.04 15.57
C PRO A 52 3.01 11.34 14.19
N ALA A 53 3.81 10.28 14.00
CA ALA A 53 3.93 9.57 12.72
C ALA A 53 2.59 9.18 12.10
N GLY A 54 1.68 8.58 12.89
CA GLY A 54 0.35 8.19 12.42
C GLY A 54 -0.50 9.37 11.94
N GLU A 55 -0.59 10.43 12.74
CA GLU A 55 -1.34 11.64 12.36
C GLU A 55 -0.73 12.29 11.12
N ARG A 56 0.60 12.38 11.01
CA ARG A 56 1.29 12.93 9.84
C ARG A 56 0.98 12.14 8.58
N LEU A 57 1.11 10.81 8.63
CA LEU A 57 0.80 9.92 7.52
C LEU A 57 -0.67 10.07 7.11
N CYS A 58 -1.59 10.13 8.07
CA CYS A 58 -3.01 10.35 7.79
C CYS A 58 -3.28 11.71 7.13
N ARG A 59 -2.56 12.78 7.49
CA ARG A 59 -2.69 14.09 6.84
C ARG A 59 -2.23 14.06 5.39
N VAL A 60 -1.11 13.39 5.11
CA VAL A 60 -0.64 13.19 3.72
C VAL A 60 -1.70 12.43 2.92
N ALA A 61 -2.19 11.30 3.45
CA ALA A 61 -3.22 10.48 2.81
C ALA A 61 -4.51 11.27 2.52
N ALA A 62 -5.00 12.02 3.51
CA ALA A 62 -6.20 12.84 3.37
C ALA A 62 -6.03 13.97 2.35
N TYR A 63 -4.85 14.59 2.29
CA TYR A 63 -4.52 15.60 1.29
C TYR A 63 -4.57 15.02 -0.12
N LEU A 64 -3.93 13.88 -0.36
CA LEU A 64 -3.97 13.19 -1.67
C LEU A 64 -5.39 12.75 -2.06
N ALA A 65 -6.19 12.30 -1.10
CA ALA A 65 -7.60 11.99 -1.34
C ALA A 65 -8.42 13.23 -1.72
N GLY A 66 -8.17 14.37 -1.06
CA GLY A 66 -8.79 15.65 -1.38
C GLY A 66 -8.51 16.13 -2.82
N LEU A 67 -7.32 15.81 -3.35
CA LEU A 67 -6.97 16.10 -4.75
C LEU A 67 -7.61 15.15 -5.76
N SER A 68 -8.22 14.05 -5.31
CA SER A 68 -8.84 13.04 -6.17
C SER A 68 -7.85 12.55 -7.24
N ILE A 69 -6.65 12.16 -6.80
CA ILE A 69 -5.60 11.63 -7.68
C ILE A 69 -6.09 10.32 -8.32
N PRO A 70 -6.01 10.14 -9.66
CA PRO A 70 -6.50 8.94 -10.36
C PRO A 70 -5.92 7.63 -9.84
N TYR A 71 -6.72 6.57 -9.94
CA TYR A 71 -6.24 5.20 -9.77
C TYR A 71 -5.56 4.70 -11.04
N GLN A 72 -4.40 4.06 -10.93
CA GLN A 72 -3.71 3.40 -12.04
C GLN A 72 -2.97 2.14 -11.57
N GLY A 73 -3.47 0.97 -11.96
CA GLY A 73 -2.77 -0.31 -11.77
C GLY A 73 -1.63 -0.51 -12.77
N GLY A 74 -0.63 -1.30 -12.39
CA GLY A 74 0.50 -1.67 -13.26
C GLY A 74 1.41 -0.51 -13.66
N SER A 75 1.38 0.60 -12.91
CA SER A 75 2.15 1.81 -13.21
C SER A 75 3.66 1.58 -13.17
N LEU A 76 4.11 0.58 -12.38
CA LEU A 76 5.51 0.20 -12.22
C LEU A 76 6.02 -0.74 -13.33
N ASP A 77 5.13 -1.30 -14.15
CA ASP A 77 5.44 -2.39 -15.09
C ASP A 77 5.50 -1.91 -16.55
N LYS A 78 5.71 -0.61 -16.76
CA LYS A 78 5.75 0.03 -18.09
C LYS A 78 6.93 -0.44 -18.95
N ASP A 79 8.08 -0.74 -18.35
CA ASP A 79 9.23 -1.34 -19.03
C ASP A 79 9.50 -2.73 -18.45
N CYS A 80 9.28 -3.77 -19.26
CA CYS A 80 9.47 -5.15 -18.84
C CYS A 80 10.92 -5.64 -18.92
N ARG A 81 11.85 -4.81 -19.43
CA ARG A 81 13.25 -5.20 -19.65
C ARG A 81 14.17 -4.80 -18.50
N LEU A 82 13.87 -3.70 -17.81
CA LEU A 82 14.71 -3.16 -16.76
C LEU A 82 13.87 -2.69 -15.58
N GLU A 83 14.10 -3.29 -14.41
CA GLU A 83 13.52 -2.83 -13.16
C GLU A 83 14.22 -1.55 -12.70
N LYS A 84 13.42 -0.54 -12.34
CA LYS A 84 13.87 0.72 -11.76
C LYS A 84 12.80 1.25 -10.81
N CYS A 85 13.21 1.97 -9.78
CA CYS A 85 12.27 2.61 -8.87
C CYS A 85 11.53 3.77 -9.57
N LEU A 86 10.38 3.46 -10.17
CA LEU A 86 9.47 4.44 -10.76
C LEU A 86 8.63 5.12 -9.67
N VAL A 87 8.60 6.44 -9.68
CA VAL A 87 7.76 7.25 -8.81
C VAL A 87 6.88 8.13 -9.69
N ASP A 88 5.57 7.98 -9.56
CA ASP A 88 4.57 8.74 -10.31
C ASP A 88 3.57 9.32 -9.32
N LEU A 89 3.52 10.65 -9.21
CA LEU A 89 2.60 11.35 -8.32
C LEU A 89 1.27 11.73 -9.02
N SER A 90 1.13 11.40 -10.31
CA SER A 90 -0.07 11.70 -11.09
C SER A 90 -1.16 10.64 -10.96
N SER A 91 -0.80 9.43 -10.50
CA SER A 91 -1.72 8.33 -10.31
C SER A 91 -1.15 7.30 -9.34
N PHE A 92 -2.04 6.56 -8.67
CA PHE A 92 -1.63 5.52 -7.71
C PHE A 92 -2.46 4.25 -7.84
N ASP A 93 -1.86 3.11 -7.58
CA ASP A 93 -2.57 1.94 -7.05
C ASP A 93 -2.50 1.93 -5.52
N CYS A 94 -3.05 0.88 -4.89
CA CYS A 94 -3.11 0.81 -3.43
C CYS A 94 -1.73 0.71 -2.76
N VAL A 95 -0.77 0.02 -3.38
CA VAL A 95 0.59 -0.14 -2.85
C VAL A 95 1.37 1.16 -2.99
N THR A 96 1.45 1.68 -4.22
CA THR A 96 2.17 2.93 -4.52
C THR A 96 1.60 4.13 -3.76
N PHE A 97 0.29 4.16 -3.50
CA PHE A 97 -0.34 5.15 -2.63
C PHE A 97 0.20 5.09 -1.19
N VAL A 98 0.20 3.91 -0.57
CA VAL A 98 0.69 3.72 0.81
C VAL A 98 2.18 4.00 0.91
N GLU A 99 2.99 3.49 -0.04
CA GLU A 99 4.43 3.76 -0.10
C GLU A 99 4.73 5.26 -0.21
N THR A 100 4.01 5.97 -1.08
CA THR A 100 4.17 7.42 -1.26
C THR A 100 3.80 8.17 0.02
N CYS A 101 2.71 7.78 0.69
CA CYS A 101 2.31 8.41 1.96
C CYS A 101 3.36 8.20 3.06
N LEU A 102 3.91 6.99 3.20
CA LEU A 102 4.98 6.68 4.14
C LEU A 102 6.25 7.47 3.85
N ALA A 103 6.69 7.48 2.58
CA ALA A 103 7.89 8.18 2.17
C ALA A 103 7.77 9.70 2.43
N LEU A 104 6.64 10.31 2.05
CA LEU A 104 6.38 11.72 2.32
C LEU A 104 6.31 12.01 3.83
N SER A 105 5.65 11.16 4.63
CA SER A 105 5.61 11.29 6.09
C SER A 105 7.00 11.32 6.70
N ALA A 106 7.88 10.40 6.28
CA ALA A 106 9.25 10.30 6.75
C ALA A 106 10.10 11.53 6.37
N LEU A 107 9.96 12.01 5.14
CA LEU A 107 10.66 13.22 4.68
C LEU A 107 10.22 14.46 5.45
N ILE A 108 8.91 14.62 5.68
CA ILE A 108 8.37 15.71 6.50
C ILE A 108 8.92 15.63 7.93
N ALA A 109 9.03 14.42 8.51
CA ALA A 109 9.65 14.20 9.82
C ALA A 109 11.08 14.73 9.90
N LYS A 110 11.92 14.29 8.94
CA LYS A 110 13.35 14.60 8.88
C LYS A 110 13.62 16.10 8.76
N SER A 111 12.72 16.82 8.08
CA SER A 111 12.81 18.28 7.94
C SER A 111 12.71 19.05 9.27
N ASN A 112 12.12 18.44 10.30
CA ASN A 112 11.98 19.03 11.62
C ASN A 112 13.17 18.73 12.54
N SER A 113 13.80 17.56 12.41
CA SER A 113 14.98 17.18 13.21
C SER A 113 16.20 18.08 12.95
N ALA A 114 16.27 18.71 11.77
CA ALA A 114 17.27 19.73 11.43
C ALA A 114 17.16 21.03 12.26
N LYS A 115 16.15 21.18 13.12
CA LYS A 115 16.02 22.33 14.04
C LYS A 115 16.80 22.18 15.34
N SER A 116 17.33 20.99 15.66
CA SER A 116 17.86 20.70 17.00
C SER A 116 19.37 20.92 17.20
N ASN A 117 20.16 21.13 16.14
CA ASN A 117 21.58 21.45 16.27
C ASN A 117 21.92 22.67 15.41
N SER A 118 22.76 23.54 15.97
CA SER A 118 23.08 24.91 15.60
C SER A 118 23.52 25.16 14.14
N VAL A 119 22.67 24.95 13.14
CA VAL A 119 22.66 25.63 11.82
C VAL A 119 21.23 25.51 11.27
N LYS A 120 20.50 26.63 11.14
CA LYS A 120 19.15 26.67 10.53
C LYS A 120 19.22 26.47 9.00
N THR A 121 19.53 25.28 8.53
CA THR A 121 19.22 24.89 7.15
C THR A 121 17.96 24.05 7.17
N LYS A 122 16.82 24.69 6.89
CA LYS A 122 15.54 24.00 6.63
C LYS A 122 15.82 23.01 5.49
N ILE A 123 15.87 21.71 5.78
CA ILE A 123 16.06 20.69 4.74
C ILE A 123 14.92 20.86 3.73
N ASP A 124 15.27 21.17 2.49
CA ASP A 124 14.32 21.23 1.40
C ASP A 124 14.09 19.82 0.85
N TRP A 125 13.16 19.10 1.48
CA TRP A 125 12.75 17.75 1.09
C TRP A 125 11.90 17.73 -0.19
N THR A 126 11.83 18.84 -0.95
CA THR A 126 11.22 18.85 -2.29
C THR A 126 12.13 18.26 -3.37
N ASN A 127 13.30 17.74 -3.00
CA ASN A 127 14.12 16.93 -3.88
C ASN A 127 13.42 15.60 -4.20
N PHE A 128 13.14 15.37 -5.48
CA PHE A 128 12.50 14.15 -5.94
C PHE A 128 13.37 12.90 -5.74
N ASP A 129 14.70 13.04 -5.70
CA ASP A 129 15.61 11.94 -5.41
C ASP A 129 15.48 11.44 -3.97
N ASP A 130 15.18 12.31 -3.01
CA ASP A 130 14.93 11.90 -1.63
C ASP A 130 13.64 11.08 -1.52
N LEU A 131 12.58 11.50 -2.23
CA LEU A 131 11.34 10.72 -2.33
C LEU A 131 11.61 9.36 -2.97
N ARG A 132 12.35 9.33 -4.08
CA ARG A 132 12.71 8.09 -4.77
C ARG A 132 13.56 7.18 -3.89
N SER A 133 14.47 7.73 -3.09
CA SER A 133 15.29 6.97 -2.13
C SER A 133 14.43 6.32 -1.04
N GLU A 134 13.51 7.08 -0.44
CA GLU A 134 12.58 6.54 0.56
C GLU A 134 11.66 5.45 -0.01
N ILE A 135 11.10 5.68 -1.21
CA ILE A 135 10.28 4.66 -1.88
C ILE A 135 11.13 3.44 -2.23
N THR A 136 12.38 3.60 -2.65
CA THR A 136 13.28 2.47 -2.95
C THR A 136 13.50 1.62 -1.70
N ALA A 137 13.73 2.25 -0.55
CA ALA A 137 13.91 1.57 0.73
C ALA A 137 12.66 0.82 1.23
N LEU A 138 11.46 1.31 0.88
CA LEU A 138 10.19 0.65 1.18
C LEU A 138 9.92 -0.54 0.24
N ARG A 139 10.15 -0.35 -1.06
CA ARG A 139 9.64 -1.18 -2.16
C ARG A 139 10.51 -2.38 -2.52
N TYR A 140 11.82 -2.27 -2.34
CA TYR A 140 12.78 -3.29 -2.76
C TYR A 140 13.41 -3.99 -1.57
N ARG A 141 13.75 -5.28 -1.73
CA ARG A 141 14.46 -6.03 -0.69
C ARG A 141 15.74 -5.31 -0.32
N ASN A 142 15.89 -5.04 0.97
CA ASN A 142 17.03 -4.29 1.54
C ASN A 142 17.27 -2.90 0.88
N GLY A 143 16.27 -2.34 0.18
CA GLY A 143 16.42 -1.11 -0.59
C GLY A 143 17.30 -1.24 -1.84
N ILE A 144 17.51 -2.45 -2.36
CA ILE A 144 18.40 -2.70 -3.51
C ILE A 144 17.57 -3.06 -4.73
N VAL A 145 17.71 -2.27 -5.80
CA VAL A 145 17.09 -2.56 -7.11
C VAL A 145 17.99 -3.54 -7.87
N ASP A 146 17.61 -4.81 -7.89
CA ASP A 146 18.32 -5.89 -8.60
C ASP A 146 17.32 -6.76 -9.41
N GLY A 147 16.76 -6.15 -10.46
CA GLY A 147 15.78 -6.79 -11.33
C GLY A 147 14.39 -6.97 -10.69
N TYR A 148 13.45 -7.50 -11.47
CA TYR A 148 12.03 -7.57 -11.09
C TYR A 148 11.78 -8.31 -9.77
N ALA A 149 12.53 -9.39 -9.50
CA ALA A 149 12.39 -10.19 -8.29
C ALA A 149 12.89 -9.49 -7.02
N SER A 150 13.68 -8.41 -7.13
CA SER A 150 14.10 -7.61 -5.97
C SER A 150 12.95 -6.80 -5.38
N ARG A 151 11.90 -6.51 -6.16
CA ARG A 151 10.70 -5.81 -5.69
C ARG A 151 9.87 -6.71 -4.78
N LEU A 152 9.36 -6.14 -3.70
CA LEU A 152 8.51 -6.84 -2.72
C LEU A 152 7.08 -6.93 -3.25
N HIS A 153 6.78 -7.96 -4.05
CA HIS A 153 5.45 -8.12 -4.68
C HIS A 153 4.37 -8.64 -3.72
N TYR A 154 4.75 -9.46 -2.74
CA TYR A 154 3.84 -9.97 -1.72
C TYR A 154 3.82 -9.01 -0.53
N SER A 155 2.64 -8.46 -0.23
CA SER A 155 2.54 -7.40 0.80
C SER A 155 2.82 -7.90 2.21
N SER A 156 2.69 -9.20 2.49
CA SER A 156 3.12 -9.79 3.76
C SER A 156 4.63 -9.66 3.97
N GLU A 157 5.42 -9.90 2.92
CA GLU A 157 6.86 -9.70 2.96
C GLU A 157 7.22 -8.22 3.03
N TRP A 158 6.55 -7.38 2.23
CA TRP A 158 6.72 -5.93 2.30
C TRP A 158 6.49 -5.41 3.72
N LEU A 159 5.42 -5.86 4.39
CA LEU A 159 5.11 -5.50 5.77
C LEU A 159 6.19 -6.02 6.72
N TYR A 160 6.57 -7.28 6.58
CA TYR A 160 7.60 -7.90 7.41
C TYR A 160 8.91 -7.12 7.35
N GLN A 161 9.44 -6.83 6.16
CA GLN A 161 10.68 -6.06 6.00
C GLN A 161 10.54 -4.66 6.62
N ASN A 162 9.43 -3.97 6.36
CA ASN A 162 9.23 -2.63 6.89
C ASN A 162 9.06 -2.60 8.42
N CYS A 163 8.63 -3.72 9.03
CA CYS A 163 8.74 -3.91 10.48
C CYS A 163 10.19 -4.14 10.93
N GLN A 164 10.95 -5.00 10.25
CA GLN A 164 12.37 -5.24 10.59
C GLN A 164 13.22 -3.97 10.48
N ASN A 165 12.90 -3.11 9.51
CA ASN A 165 13.58 -1.83 9.30
C ASN A 165 13.11 -0.73 10.26
N GLY A 166 12.27 -1.04 11.25
CA GLY A 166 11.79 -0.06 12.24
C GLY A 166 10.88 1.03 11.66
N ARG A 167 10.30 0.82 10.47
CA ARG A 167 9.39 1.78 9.83
C ARG A 167 7.94 1.59 10.28
N LEU A 168 7.56 0.35 10.57
CA LEU A 168 6.22 -0.05 10.98
C LEU A 168 6.26 -0.91 12.24
N ALA A 169 5.28 -0.76 13.12
CA ALA A 169 5.01 -1.70 14.22
C ALA A 169 3.75 -2.49 13.93
N LEU A 170 3.83 -3.82 14.00
CA LEU A 170 2.67 -4.69 13.80
C LEU A 170 1.68 -4.58 14.98
N ILE A 171 0.39 -4.41 14.68
CA ILE A 171 -0.67 -4.45 15.68
C ILE A 171 -1.20 -5.88 15.75
N ARG A 172 -0.87 -6.58 16.84
CA ARG A 172 -1.17 -8.01 17.05
C ARG A 172 -2.23 -8.27 18.11
N GLU A 173 -2.63 -7.21 18.82
CA GLU A 173 -3.58 -7.27 19.91
C GLU A 173 -4.34 -5.95 19.98
N LEU A 174 -5.63 -6.06 20.29
CA LEU A 174 -6.50 -4.94 20.65
C LEU A 174 -7.47 -5.49 21.70
N THR A 175 -7.81 -4.68 22.71
CA THR A 175 -8.61 -5.14 23.86
C THR A 175 -9.92 -5.77 23.40
N GLY A 176 -10.18 -7.01 23.85
CA GLY A 176 -11.41 -7.74 23.52
C GLY A 176 -11.47 -8.33 22.11
N LEU A 177 -10.39 -8.26 21.33
CA LEU A 177 -10.29 -8.86 19.99
C LEU A 177 -9.24 -9.95 19.93
N THR A 178 -9.61 -11.07 19.31
CA THR A 178 -8.70 -12.20 19.08
C THR A 178 -8.11 -12.12 17.67
N PHE A 179 -6.80 -11.95 17.59
CA PHE A 179 -6.03 -12.07 16.36
C PHE A 179 -5.56 -13.51 16.19
N LEU A 180 -5.59 -14.01 14.96
CA LEU A 180 -5.14 -15.35 14.61
C LEU A 180 -3.81 -15.28 13.85
N ASP A 181 -3.02 -16.35 13.94
CA ASP A 181 -1.79 -16.45 13.15
C ASP A 181 -2.12 -16.45 11.66
N PHE A 182 -1.42 -15.62 10.90
CA PHE A 182 -1.60 -15.52 9.46
C PHE A 182 -0.56 -16.39 8.76
N SER A 183 -0.91 -17.67 8.58
CA SER A 183 -0.08 -18.63 7.87
C SER A 183 -0.70 -19.00 6.53
N LYS A 184 0.11 -19.00 5.47
CA LYS A 184 -0.31 -19.32 4.11
C LYS A 184 0.87 -19.79 3.26
N LYS A 185 0.61 -20.71 2.34
CA LYS A 185 1.53 -21.01 1.24
C LYS A 185 1.28 -20.01 0.11
N LEU A 186 2.35 -19.37 -0.35
CA LEU A 186 2.33 -18.50 -1.51
C LEU A 186 2.82 -19.26 -2.74
N ASP A 187 2.13 -19.03 -3.85
CA ASP A 187 2.45 -19.54 -5.19
C ASP A 187 1.64 -18.81 -6.27
N PHE A 188 1.04 -17.64 -5.98
CA PHE A 188 0.11 -17.02 -6.91
C PHE A 188 0.78 -16.55 -8.20
N MET A 189 1.94 -15.91 -8.10
CA MET A 189 2.64 -15.37 -9.27
C MET A 189 3.20 -16.50 -10.15
N THR A 190 3.74 -17.56 -9.56
CA THR A 190 4.24 -18.74 -10.30
C THR A 190 3.16 -19.68 -10.79
N SER A 191 1.98 -19.69 -10.15
CA SER A 191 0.80 -20.41 -10.67
C SER A 191 0.11 -19.64 -11.80
N HIS A 192 0.33 -18.33 -11.91
CA HIS A 192 -0.27 -17.46 -12.93
C HIS A 192 0.77 -16.57 -13.65
N PRO A 193 1.87 -17.13 -14.18
CA PRO A 193 2.99 -16.34 -14.71
C PRO A 193 2.57 -15.53 -15.95
N SER A 194 1.53 -15.95 -16.67
CA SER A 194 0.95 -15.21 -17.80
C SER A 194 0.41 -13.83 -17.44
N TYR A 195 0.11 -13.55 -16.16
CA TYR A 195 -0.33 -12.22 -15.72
C TYR A 195 0.84 -11.23 -15.60
N TYR A 196 2.08 -11.73 -15.60
CA TYR A 196 3.28 -10.96 -15.30
C TYR A 196 4.30 -11.08 -16.43
N LYS A 197 4.32 -10.08 -17.32
CA LYS A 197 5.25 -10.05 -18.47
C LYS A 197 6.71 -10.24 -18.05
N GLN A 198 7.11 -9.72 -16.89
CA GLN A 198 8.47 -9.79 -16.36
C GLN A 198 8.84 -11.17 -15.80
N ILE A 199 7.87 -11.99 -15.39
CA ILE A 199 8.14 -13.36 -14.96
C ILE A 199 8.45 -14.23 -16.19
N GLY A 200 7.73 -14.02 -17.29
CA GLY A 200 7.87 -14.87 -18.48
C GLY A 200 7.32 -16.27 -18.24
N GLN A 201 7.79 -17.25 -19.00
CA GLN A 201 7.31 -18.64 -18.94
C GLN A 201 7.88 -19.42 -17.75
N VAL A 202 7.23 -20.54 -17.42
CA VAL A 202 7.72 -21.51 -16.42
C VAL A 202 9.15 -21.93 -16.76
N GLY A 203 10.03 -21.93 -15.75
CA GLY A 203 11.46 -22.24 -15.90
C GLY A 203 12.34 -21.07 -16.36
N SER A 204 11.78 -19.88 -16.59
CA SER A 204 12.60 -18.69 -16.86
C SER A 204 13.42 -18.28 -15.62
N PRO A 205 14.52 -17.51 -15.79
CA PRO A 205 15.30 -17.03 -14.65
C PRO A 205 14.49 -16.23 -13.62
N ASN A 206 13.51 -15.42 -14.05
CA ASN A 206 12.65 -14.67 -13.13
C ASN A 206 11.59 -15.56 -12.49
N PHE A 207 11.05 -16.53 -13.22
CA PHE A 207 10.14 -17.54 -12.65
C PHE A 207 10.81 -18.29 -11.50
N GLU A 208 12.01 -18.83 -11.71
CA GLU A 208 12.79 -19.57 -10.69
C GLU A 208 13.20 -18.70 -9.50
N LYS A 209 13.37 -17.38 -9.70
CA LYS A 209 13.60 -16.44 -8.59
C LYS A 209 12.32 -16.24 -7.78
N ILE A 210 11.18 -16.01 -8.43
CA ILE A 210 9.90 -15.78 -7.75
C ILE A 210 9.43 -17.04 -7.03
N ASP A 211 9.59 -18.24 -7.61
CA ASP A 211 9.25 -19.51 -6.94
C ASP A 211 10.03 -19.71 -5.63
N ARG A 212 11.34 -19.46 -5.65
CA ARG A 212 12.17 -19.52 -4.44
C ARG A 212 11.72 -18.49 -3.40
N ILE A 213 11.45 -17.26 -3.84
CA ILE A 213 10.94 -16.18 -3.00
C ILE A 213 9.61 -16.58 -2.34
N GLU A 214 8.65 -17.11 -3.09
CA GLU A 214 7.35 -17.54 -2.57
C GLU A 214 7.50 -18.61 -1.49
N ASN A 215 8.40 -19.57 -1.73
CA ASN A 215 8.75 -20.61 -0.76
C ASN A 215 9.43 -20.02 0.49
N GLU A 216 10.35 -19.07 0.33
CA GLU A 216 11.03 -18.39 1.44
C GLU A 216 10.05 -17.57 2.29
N ILE A 217 9.15 -16.79 1.68
CA ILE A 217 8.14 -16.02 2.41
C ILE A 217 7.22 -16.96 3.19
N SER A 218 6.75 -18.03 2.54
CA SER A 218 5.87 -19.03 3.18
C SER A 218 6.50 -19.63 4.43
N LYS A 219 7.79 -19.99 4.36
CA LYS A 219 8.52 -20.64 5.46
C LYS A 219 9.00 -19.67 6.53
N ASN A 220 9.55 -18.53 6.13
CA ASN A 220 10.29 -17.65 7.02
C ASN A 220 9.45 -16.49 7.55
N VAL A 221 8.42 -16.06 6.81
CA VAL A 221 7.53 -14.97 7.22
C VAL A 221 6.20 -15.52 7.71
N LEU A 222 5.49 -16.29 6.89
CA LEU A 222 4.12 -16.70 7.17
C LEU A 222 4.00 -17.86 8.16
N ALA A 223 4.96 -18.78 8.17
CA ALA A 223 5.01 -19.86 9.17
C ALA A 223 5.69 -19.45 10.49
N SER A 224 6.25 -18.24 10.58
CA SER A 224 6.95 -17.77 11.80
C SER A 224 6.04 -17.41 12.97
N GLY A 225 4.72 -17.27 12.73
CA GLY A 225 3.78 -16.72 13.71
C GLY A 225 3.92 -15.21 13.94
N PHE A 226 4.81 -14.53 13.20
CA PHE A 226 5.02 -13.09 13.35
C PHE A 226 3.79 -12.29 12.92
N LEU A 227 3.24 -12.59 11.74
CA LEU A 227 2.06 -11.92 11.21
C LEU A 227 0.79 -12.49 11.83
N LYS A 228 -0.06 -11.61 12.34
CA LYS A 228 -1.39 -11.96 12.85
C LYS A 228 -2.44 -11.12 12.15
N TYR A 229 -3.59 -11.72 11.88
CA TYR A 229 -4.71 -11.05 11.24
C TYR A 229 -5.93 -11.08 12.15
N LEU A 230 -6.76 -10.05 12.04
CA LEU A 230 -8.08 -10.01 12.63
C LEU A 230 -9.07 -10.62 11.65
N PRO A 231 -9.80 -11.69 12.03
CA PRO A 231 -10.85 -12.27 11.19
C PRO A 231 -11.93 -11.26 10.82
N ARG A 232 -12.46 -11.37 9.59
CA ARG A 232 -13.45 -10.43 9.03
C ARG A 232 -14.69 -10.25 9.89
N ASP A 233 -15.16 -11.29 10.56
CA ASP A 233 -16.35 -11.23 11.43
C ASP A 233 -16.14 -10.34 12.66
N LYS A 234 -14.89 -9.93 12.96
CA LYS A 234 -14.56 -9.01 14.06
C LYS A 234 -14.42 -7.55 13.65
N PHE A 235 -14.53 -7.21 12.36
CA PHE A 235 -14.33 -5.81 11.92
C PHE A 235 -15.28 -4.82 12.58
N ALA A 236 -16.56 -5.17 12.76
CA ALA A 236 -17.54 -4.31 13.42
C ALA A 236 -17.18 -4.00 14.89
N ALA A 237 -16.35 -4.82 15.54
CA ALA A 237 -15.92 -4.58 16.91
C ALA A 237 -14.79 -3.53 16.98
N LEU A 238 -14.04 -3.29 15.90
CA LEU A 238 -13.00 -2.24 15.84
C LEU A 238 -13.58 -0.86 16.09
N GLU A 239 -14.78 -0.60 15.57
CA GLU A 239 -15.46 0.69 15.66
C GLU A 239 -15.92 1.01 17.08
N LYS A 240 -16.02 -0.01 17.93
CA LYS A 240 -16.43 0.14 19.34
C LYS A 240 -15.24 0.45 20.26
N LEU A 241 -14.01 0.33 19.76
CA LEU A 241 -12.81 0.55 20.58
C LEU A 241 -12.54 2.05 20.73
N PRO A 242 -12.21 2.51 21.95
CA PRO A 242 -11.82 3.89 22.20
C PRO A 242 -10.46 4.19 21.54
N LYS A 243 -10.13 5.48 21.43
CA LYS A 243 -8.94 5.95 20.69
C LYS A 243 -7.62 5.41 21.27
N ASP A 244 -7.54 5.28 22.58
CA ASP A 244 -6.36 4.83 23.34
C ASP A 244 -6.16 3.31 23.32
N ALA A 245 -7.22 2.53 23.15
CA ALA A 245 -7.17 1.06 23.08
C ALA A 245 -7.40 0.49 21.66
N GLY A 246 -7.67 1.35 20.68
CA GLY A 246 -8.07 0.96 19.32
C GLY A 246 -7.06 1.34 18.24
N LEU A 247 -7.51 1.18 17.00
CA LEU A 247 -6.80 1.66 15.81
C LEU A 247 -6.76 3.20 15.80
N GLN A 248 -5.67 3.76 15.31
CA GLN A 248 -5.37 5.18 15.30
C GLN A 248 -5.27 5.72 13.87
N SER A 249 -5.39 7.03 13.71
CA SER A 249 -5.12 7.69 12.44
C SER A 249 -3.70 7.37 11.97
N GLY A 250 -3.59 6.95 10.72
CA GLY A 250 -2.33 6.55 10.09
C GLY A 250 -2.01 5.06 10.20
N ASP A 251 -2.73 4.29 11.02
CA ASP A 251 -2.59 2.83 10.99
C ASP A 251 -2.93 2.32 9.58
N ILE A 252 -2.12 1.40 9.07
CA ILE A 252 -2.24 0.83 7.73
C ILE A 252 -3.01 -0.48 7.83
N VAL A 253 -3.97 -0.68 6.94
CA VAL A 253 -4.75 -1.91 6.79
C VAL A 253 -4.21 -2.70 5.61
N PHE A 254 -3.95 -3.98 5.83
CA PHE A 254 -3.64 -4.96 4.80
C PHE A 254 -4.78 -5.96 4.74
N VAL A 255 -5.61 -5.86 3.71
CA VAL A 255 -6.83 -6.68 3.57
C VAL A 255 -6.45 -8.08 3.11
N THR A 256 -6.53 -9.07 3.99
CA THR A 256 -6.15 -10.47 3.70
C THR A 256 -7.22 -11.21 2.89
N THR A 257 -6.82 -12.29 2.21
CA THR A 257 -7.73 -13.13 1.40
C THR A 257 -7.67 -14.61 1.70
N ALA A 258 -8.77 -15.30 1.42
CA ALA A 258 -8.87 -16.75 1.35
C ALA A 258 -8.41 -17.34 0.00
N MET A 259 -8.15 -16.53 -1.03
CA MET A 259 -7.73 -17.03 -2.36
C MET A 259 -6.41 -17.80 -2.26
N PRO A 260 -6.30 -19.01 -2.82
CA PRO A 260 -5.06 -19.79 -2.78
C PRO A 260 -3.85 -19.00 -3.33
N GLY A 261 -2.69 -19.19 -2.72
CA GLY A 261 -1.42 -18.62 -3.19
C GLY A 261 -1.20 -17.12 -2.95
N LEU A 262 -2.24 -16.34 -2.62
CA LEU A 262 -2.16 -14.87 -2.45
C LEU A 262 -2.41 -14.45 -1.00
N ASP A 263 -1.61 -13.56 -0.44
CA ASP A 263 -1.74 -13.08 0.94
C ASP A 263 -2.73 -11.92 1.11
N ILE A 264 -2.48 -10.81 0.42
CA ILE A 264 -3.14 -9.52 0.61
C ILE A 264 -3.80 -9.07 -0.70
N LEU A 265 -5.03 -8.58 -0.59
CA LEU A 265 -5.82 -8.03 -1.68
C LEU A 265 -5.54 -6.57 -1.93
N HIS A 266 -5.54 -5.80 -0.85
CA HIS A 266 -5.62 -4.35 -0.91
C HIS A 266 -5.02 -3.74 0.33
N LEU A 267 -4.58 -2.49 0.20
CA LEU A 267 -4.02 -1.71 1.29
C LEU A 267 -4.64 -0.33 1.35
N GLY A 268 -4.58 0.27 2.52
CA GLY A 268 -4.91 1.68 2.71
C GLY A 268 -4.67 2.11 4.14
N ILE A 269 -5.10 3.33 4.44
CA ILE A 269 -4.73 4.06 5.66
C ILE A 269 -6.00 4.38 6.43
N ILE A 270 -5.96 4.16 7.74
CA ILE A 270 -7.06 4.47 8.65
C ILE A 270 -7.03 5.96 8.96
N SER A 271 -8.21 6.57 8.94
CA SER A 271 -8.46 7.89 9.49
C SER A 271 -9.46 7.75 10.64
N ARG A 272 -9.05 8.08 11.86
CA ARG A 272 -9.98 8.16 12.99
C ARG A 272 -10.50 9.59 13.11
N GLU A 273 -11.80 9.73 12.93
CA GLU A 273 -12.54 10.98 13.04
C GLU A 273 -13.53 10.89 14.23
N ASN A 274 -14.25 11.98 14.50
CA ASN A 274 -15.18 12.04 15.64
C ASN A 274 -16.34 11.04 15.49
N ASP A 275 -16.72 10.70 14.26
CA ASP A 275 -17.78 9.77 13.92
C ASP A 275 -17.31 8.32 13.78
N GLY A 276 -16.00 8.05 13.85
CA GLY A 276 -15.46 6.70 13.87
C GLY A 276 -14.21 6.49 13.03
N LEU A 277 -14.03 5.25 12.57
CA LEU A 277 -12.90 4.83 11.75
C LEU A 277 -13.29 4.86 10.28
N HIS A 278 -12.45 5.46 9.44
CA HIS A 278 -12.62 5.55 7.99
C HIS A 278 -11.41 4.99 7.26
N PHE A 279 -11.60 4.67 5.98
CA PHE A 279 -10.59 4.06 5.12
C PHE A 279 -10.20 5.01 3.99
N ILE A 280 -8.91 5.37 3.91
CA ILE A 280 -8.35 6.12 2.79
C ILE A 280 -7.54 5.17 1.91
N ASN A 281 -7.88 5.08 0.63
CA ASN A 281 -7.21 4.17 -0.30
C ASN A 281 -7.14 4.75 -1.71
N ALA A 282 -6.38 4.10 -2.60
CA ALA A 282 -6.52 4.24 -4.04
C ALA A 282 -7.49 3.17 -4.55
N SER A 283 -8.72 3.57 -4.89
CA SER A 283 -9.81 2.64 -5.23
C SER A 283 -9.97 2.46 -6.73
N SER A 284 -9.94 1.20 -7.18
CA SER A 284 -10.29 0.77 -8.55
C SER A 284 -11.79 0.54 -8.74
N SER A 285 -12.60 0.79 -7.70
CA SER A 285 -14.04 0.53 -7.75
C SER A 285 -14.70 1.35 -8.87
N LYS A 286 -15.62 0.71 -9.58
CA LYS A 286 -16.36 1.35 -10.68
C LYS A 286 -17.07 2.61 -10.16
N GLY A 287 -16.79 3.75 -10.80
CA GLY A 287 -17.35 5.05 -10.41
C GLY A 287 -16.53 5.81 -9.37
N VAL A 288 -15.44 5.22 -8.85
CA VAL A 288 -14.48 5.89 -7.96
C VAL A 288 -13.18 6.18 -8.72
N ASN A 289 -12.42 5.14 -9.09
CA ASN A 289 -11.17 5.23 -9.88
C ASN A 289 -10.18 6.33 -9.44
N LYS A 290 -9.98 6.48 -8.13
CA LYS A 290 -9.12 7.53 -7.55
C LYS A 290 -8.75 7.23 -6.10
N VAL A 291 -7.80 8.01 -5.58
CA VAL A 291 -7.57 8.14 -4.14
C VAL A 291 -8.79 8.78 -3.49
N VAL A 292 -9.34 8.11 -2.49
CA VAL A 292 -10.59 8.49 -1.83
C VAL A 292 -10.53 8.17 -0.34
N LYS A 293 -11.19 8.99 0.49
CA LYS A 293 -11.65 8.58 1.82
C LYS A 293 -13.05 8.02 1.66
N GLU A 294 -13.22 6.73 1.96
CA GLU A 294 -14.51 6.07 1.89
C GLU A 294 -15.51 6.76 2.83
N LYS A 295 -16.75 6.93 2.37
CA LYS A 295 -17.82 7.53 3.19
C LYS A 295 -18.36 6.56 4.24
N ALA A 296 -18.23 5.27 3.97
CA ALA A 296 -18.67 4.23 4.87
C ALA A 296 -17.66 4.03 6.00
N PRO A 297 -18.12 3.67 7.21
CA PRO A 297 -17.23 3.25 8.28
C PRO A 297 -16.31 2.11 7.86
N LEU A 298 -15.14 2.00 8.51
CA LEU A 298 -14.07 1.06 8.18
C LEU A 298 -14.60 -0.37 7.97
N ALA A 299 -15.45 -0.88 8.88
CA ALA A 299 -15.92 -2.26 8.79
C ALA A 299 -16.72 -2.52 7.50
N ALA A 300 -17.55 -1.56 7.10
CA ALA A 300 -18.31 -1.62 5.85
C ALA A 300 -17.40 -1.41 4.62
N ALA A 301 -16.46 -0.44 4.71
CA ALA A 301 -15.51 -0.15 3.65
C ALA A 301 -14.56 -1.31 3.33
N LEU A 302 -14.30 -2.22 4.28
CA LEU A 302 -13.51 -3.43 4.08
C LEU A 302 -14.33 -4.66 3.63
N ASN A 303 -15.64 -4.51 3.42
CA ASN A 303 -16.56 -5.63 3.20
C ASN A 303 -17.02 -5.81 1.74
N TRP A 304 -16.17 -5.49 0.76
CA TRP A 304 -16.55 -5.42 -0.67
C TRP A 304 -16.37 -6.73 -1.46
N SER A 305 -15.68 -7.74 -0.91
CA SER A 305 -15.48 -9.04 -1.57
C SER A 305 -15.71 -10.22 -0.65
N LYS A 306 -16.20 -11.33 -1.20
CA LYS A 306 -16.33 -12.62 -0.51
C LYS A 306 -14.98 -13.30 -0.27
N SER A 307 -13.95 -12.98 -1.04
CA SER A 307 -12.60 -13.54 -0.84
C SER A 307 -11.90 -12.96 0.40
N ILE A 308 -12.33 -11.81 0.91
CA ILE A 308 -11.78 -11.20 2.12
C ILE A 308 -12.11 -12.08 3.32
N ASN A 309 -11.07 -12.51 4.04
CA ASN A 309 -11.19 -13.30 5.27
C ASN A 309 -10.72 -12.55 6.53
N GLY A 310 -10.10 -11.38 6.39
CA GLY A 310 -9.71 -10.54 7.53
C GLY A 310 -8.76 -9.42 7.14
N ALA A 311 -8.04 -8.86 8.12
CA ALA A 311 -7.04 -7.82 7.89
C ALA A 311 -5.88 -7.89 8.89
N ILE A 312 -4.69 -7.51 8.42
CA ILE A 312 -3.52 -7.23 9.25
C ILE A 312 -3.42 -5.71 9.42
N PHE A 313 -2.96 -5.24 10.58
CA PHE A 313 -2.81 -3.81 10.86
C PHE A 313 -1.38 -3.48 11.27
N ALA A 314 -0.87 -2.33 10.83
CA ALA A 314 0.45 -1.84 11.22
C ALA A 314 0.45 -0.34 11.49
N ARG A 315 1.20 0.10 12.49
CA ARG A 315 1.35 1.50 12.89
C ARG A 315 2.64 2.09 12.34
N PRO A 316 2.62 3.25 11.68
CA PRO A 316 3.85 3.92 11.26
C PRO A 316 4.66 4.42 12.45
N LEU A 317 5.98 4.26 12.36
CA LEU A 317 6.96 4.76 13.34
C LEU A 317 7.72 5.99 12.83
N ILE A 318 7.55 6.35 11.55
CA ILE A 318 8.28 7.43 10.85
C ILE A 318 7.37 8.50 10.25
#